data_AF-A0AA96JT98-F1
#
_entry.id   AF-A0AA96JT98-F1
#
_cell.length_a   1.000
_cell.length_b   1.000
_cell.length_c   1.000
_cell.angle_alpha   90.00
_cell.angle_beta   90.00
_cell.angle_gamma   90.00
#
_symmetry.space_group_name_H-M   'P 1'
#
loop_
_entity.id
_entity.type
_entity.pdbx_description
1 polymer ?
#
loop_
_entity_poly.entity_id
_entity_poly.type
_entity_poly.pdbx_seq_one_letter_code
_entity_poly.pdbx_strand_id
1 'polypeptide(L)'
;MEKIFPTEKLSATLVWPLTGLAAGTPVLIRRLTAPQRERRAEAAALKADQERLAAEAAQAADAEFAKKLAETPDPTRRAAMIHARESARVTAREIEAEQAKATRQEKRGRAGDAAGAAALMLIVGGPLVWALARPLIEPGIGLLIGVWWIAALIHAPAPGKKAVEEKEEEAEQNVAEDVSEQPPPTPDQASAEARGETSAATSPTPADARRAVALLGAAGTHVALTAVTARLAADHPLWKRSGKAVRGLLHEAGVEVRGGVRVEGVSVPGIHHDDVPPLPSPSDSAPDRVVVAGQSNNNNANNGQEWSTREGFIMRTDPDNPARTIIVSRTNAA
;
A
#
# COMPACT_ATOMS: atom_id res chain seq x y z
N MET A 1 -40.76 9.88 -66.56
CA MET A 1 -40.16 8.52 -66.49
C MET A 1 -39.56 8.35 -65.12
N GLU A 2 -40.37 7.90 -64.17
CA GLU A 2 -39.97 7.68 -62.78
C GLU A 2 -39.32 6.30 -62.66
N LYS A 3 -38.06 6.26 -62.20
CA LYS A 3 -37.33 5.02 -61.95
C LYS A 3 -37.65 4.54 -60.53
N ILE A 4 -38.56 3.58 -60.44
CA ILE A 4 -38.88 2.84 -59.22
C ILE A 4 -37.75 1.82 -59.00
N PHE A 5 -36.88 2.05 -58.01
CA PHE A 5 -35.89 1.06 -57.58
C PHE A 5 -36.54 0.13 -56.54
N PRO A 6 -36.52 -1.20 -56.74
CA PRO A 6 -37.12 -2.15 -55.80
C PRO A 6 -36.27 -2.28 -54.53
N THR A 7 -36.74 -1.70 -53.43
CA THR A 7 -36.08 -1.69 -52.11
C THR A 7 -36.26 -2.98 -51.29
N GLU A 8 -36.99 -3.97 -51.78
CA GLU A 8 -37.36 -5.16 -51.00
C GLU A 8 -36.25 -6.22 -50.85
N LYS A 9 -35.11 -6.10 -51.56
CA LYS A 9 -34.03 -7.09 -51.48
C LYS A 9 -32.87 -6.72 -50.55
N LEU A 10 -32.83 -5.50 -50.00
CA LEU A 10 -31.74 -5.04 -49.12
C LEU A 10 -31.96 -5.34 -47.64
N SER A 11 -33.21 -5.58 -47.22
CA SER A 11 -33.55 -5.86 -45.82
C SER A 11 -33.30 -7.31 -45.39
N ALA A 12 -33.19 -8.26 -46.32
CA ALA A 12 -32.99 -9.68 -45.98
C ALA A 12 -31.52 -10.06 -45.71
N THR A 13 -30.56 -9.33 -46.28
CA THR A 13 -29.13 -9.69 -46.22
C THR A 13 -28.41 -9.11 -45.00
N LEU A 14 -28.98 -8.07 -44.37
CA LEU A 14 -28.40 -7.41 -43.19
C LEU A 14 -28.86 -8.01 -41.84
N VAL A 15 -29.88 -8.87 -41.84
CA VAL A 15 -30.43 -9.46 -40.60
C VAL A 15 -29.78 -10.80 -40.23
N TRP A 16 -29.07 -11.43 -41.17
CA TRP A 16 -28.46 -12.75 -40.97
C TRP A 16 -27.32 -12.83 -39.92
N PRO A 17 -26.46 -11.81 -39.70
CA PRO A 17 -25.42 -11.92 -38.68
C PRO A 17 -25.93 -11.71 -37.25
N LEU A 18 -27.12 -11.10 -37.07
CA LEU A 18 -27.66 -10.78 -35.74
C LEU A 18 -28.50 -11.92 -35.12
N THR A 19 -29.12 -12.77 -35.92
CA THR A 19 -29.93 -13.90 -35.42
C THR A 19 -29.13 -15.21 -35.32
N GLY A 20 -28.07 -15.39 -36.13
CA GLY A 20 -27.16 -16.54 -36.03
C GLY A 20 -26.34 -16.58 -34.73
N LEU A 21 -26.19 -15.45 -34.05
CA LEU A 21 -25.42 -15.33 -32.80
C LEU A 21 -26.21 -15.75 -31.55
N ALA A 22 -27.55 -15.80 -31.64
CA ALA A 22 -28.41 -16.12 -30.49
C ALA A 22 -28.81 -17.61 -30.39
N ALA A 23 -28.72 -18.40 -31.47
CA ALA A 23 -29.32 -19.74 -31.50
C ALA A 23 -28.34 -20.93 -31.62
N GLY A 24 -27.06 -20.75 -31.98
CA GLY A 24 -26.18 -21.88 -32.34
C GLY A 24 -24.73 -21.87 -31.80
N THR A 25 -24.18 -20.71 -31.46
CA THR A 25 -22.82 -20.55 -30.93
C THR A 25 -22.56 -21.13 -29.52
N PRO A 26 -23.51 -21.19 -28.56
CA PRO A 26 -23.16 -21.64 -27.20
C PRO A 26 -22.83 -23.13 -27.10
N VAL A 27 -23.35 -23.98 -28.01
CA VAL A 27 -23.13 -25.44 -27.95
C VAL A 27 -21.72 -25.83 -28.41
N LEU A 28 -21.23 -25.20 -29.48
CA LEU A 28 -19.86 -25.44 -29.98
C LEU A 28 -18.81 -24.90 -29.01
N ILE A 29 -19.01 -23.71 -28.44
CA ILE A 29 -18.11 -23.15 -27.44
C ILE A 29 -18.12 -24.01 -26.17
N ARG A 30 -19.28 -24.53 -25.73
CA ARG A 30 -19.33 -25.48 -24.61
C ARG A 30 -18.57 -26.77 -24.89
N ARG A 31 -18.68 -27.35 -26.09
CA ARG A 31 -17.92 -28.56 -26.44
C ARG A 31 -16.42 -28.31 -26.52
N LEU A 32 -16.00 -27.17 -27.07
CA LEU A 32 -14.57 -26.81 -27.15
C LEU A 32 -13.96 -26.47 -25.78
N THR A 33 -14.76 -25.95 -24.84
CA THR A 33 -14.29 -25.54 -23.51
C THR A 33 -14.47 -26.61 -22.43
N ALA A 34 -15.26 -27.67 -22.68
CA ALA A 34 -15.44 -28.79 -21.76
C ALA A 34 -14.11 -29.37 -21.20
N PRO A 35 -13.12 -29.76 -22.03
CA PRO A 35 -11.86 -30.32 -21.50
C PRO A 35 -11.04 -29.29 -20.71
N GLN A 36 -11.17 -27.99 -21.01
CA GLN A 36 -10.51 -26.95 -20.22
C GLN A 36 -11.16 -26.77 -18.85
N ARG A 37 -12.48 -26.96 -18.74
CA ARG A 37 -13.20 -26.91 -17.46
C ARG A 37 -12.84 -28.09 -16.58
N GLU A 38 -12.77 -29.29 -17.15
CA GLU A 38 -12.32 -30.49 -16.44
C GLU A 38 -10.91 -30.32 -15.89
N ARG A 39 -9.95 -29.87 -16.71
CA ARG A 39 -8.58 -29.58 -16.24
C ARG A 39 -8.52 -28.52 -15.14
N ARG A 40 -9.37 -27.50 -15.19
CA ARG A 40 -9.45 -26.48 -14.12
C ARG A 40 -10.05 -27.06 -12.84
N ALA A 41 -11.04 -27.93 -12.95
CA ALA A 41 -11.64 -28.62 -11.81
C ALA A 41 -10.63 -29.59 -11.16
N GLU A 42 -9.90 -30.37 -11.95
CA GLU A 42 -8.82 -31.24 -11.49
C GLU A 42 -7.70 -30.44 -10.80
N ALA A 43 -7.27 -29.33 -11.39
CA ALA A 43 -6.27 -28.46 -10.79
C ALA A 43 -6.74 -27.83 -9.46
N ALA A 44 -8.02 -27.45 -9.37
CA ALA A 44 -8.61 -26.95 -8.14
C ALA A 44 -8.71 -28.04 -7.06
N ALA A 45 -9.09 -29.26 -7.44
CA ALA A 45 -9.14 -30.41 -6.53
C ALA A 45 -7.75 -30.77 -5.99
N LEU A 46 -6.74 -30.87 -6.86
CA LEU A 46 -5.35 -31.11 -6.46
C LEU A 46 -4.83 -30.02 -5.51
N LYS A 47 -5.19 -28.76 -5.76
CA LYS A 47 -4.81 -27.65 -4.87
C LYS A 47 -5.48 -27.80 -3.49
N ALA A 48 -6.77 -28.14 -3.44
CA ALA A 48 -7.47 -28.36 -2.18
C ALA A 48 -6.87 -29.55 -1.39
N ASP A 49 -6.50 -30.64 -2.07
CA ASP A 49 -5.81 -31.78 -1.44
C ASP A 49 -4.42 -31.39 -0.90
N GLN A 50 -3.67 -30.56 -1.63
CA GLN A 50 -2.39 -30.02 -1.16
C GLN A 50 -2.56 -29.15 0.09
N GLU A 51 -3.58 -28.29 0.12
CA GLU A 51 -3.91 -27.46 1.28
C GLU A 51 -4.29 -28.33 2.50
N ARG A 52 -5.07 -29.40 2.29
CA ARG A 52 -5.40 -30.35 3.36
C ARG A 52 -4.17 -31.06 3.91
N LEU A 53 -3.32 -31.60 3.03
CA LEU A 53 -2.08 -32.28 3.45
C LEU A 53 -1.11 -31.33 4.16
N ALA A 54 -1.02 -30.08 3.72
CA ALA A 54 -0.22 -29.06 4.39
C ALA A 54 -0.76 -28.74 5.79
N ALA A 55 -2.09 -28.65 5.95
CA ALA A 55 -2.72 -28.44 7.25
C ALA A 55 -2.51 -29.61 8.21
N GLU A 56 -2.65 -30.85 7.72
CA GLU A 56 -2.37 -32.07 8.49
C GLU A 56 -0.90 -32.13 8.94
N ALA A 57 0.05 -31.82 8.04
CA ALA A 57 1.46 -31.76 8.37
C ALA A 57 1.78 -30.67 9.41
N ALA A 58 1.13 -29.51 9.33
CA ALA A 58 1.29 -28.45 10.32
C ALA A 58 0.78 -28.87 11.71
N GLN A 59 -0.37 -29.55 11.77
CA GLN A 59 -0.91 -30.10 13.02
C GLN A 59 0.00 -31.17 13.62
N ALA A 60 0.55 -32.07 12.79
CA ALA A 60 1.52 -33.07 13.24
C ALA A 60 2.78 -32.44 13.82
N ALA A 61 3.34 -31.42 13.15
CA ALA A 61 4.49 -30.67 13.63
C ALA A 61 4.20 -29.92 14.95
N ASP A 62 3.00 -29.35 15.10
CA ASP A 62 2.55 -28.73 16.35
C ASP A 62 2.48 -29.75 17.50
N ALA A 63 1.92 -30.94 17.24
CA ALA A 63 1.83 -32.01 18.23
C ALA A 63 3.21 -32.56 18.65
N GLU A 64 4.14 -32.75 17.72
CA GLU A 64 5.51 -33.15 18.03
C GLU A 64 6.26 -32.10 18.86
N PHE A 65 6.09 -30.82 18.53
CA PHE A 65 6.67 -29.75 19.31
C PHE A 65 6.11 -29.71 20.73
N ALA A 66 4.80 -29.91 20.91
CA ALA A 66 4.17 -29.98 22.21
C ALA A 66 4.73 -31.13 23.07
N LYS A 67 4.96 -32.31 22.46
CA LYS A 67 5.62 -33.44 23.13
C LYS A 67 7.05 -33.08 23.57
N LYS A 68 7.86 -32.49 22.69
CA LYS A 68 9.22 -32.04 23.02
C LYS A 68 9.25 -30.98 24.13
N LEU A 69 8.25 -30.08 24.14
CA LEU A 69 8.12 -29.06 25.17
C LEU A 69 7.80 -29.69 26.54
N ALA A 70 6.91 -30.70 26.57
CA ALA A 70 6.55 -31.42 27.79
C ALA A 70 7.71 -32.28 28.34
N GLU A 71 8.52 -32.86 27.46
CA GLU A 71 9.72 -33.64 27.83
C GLU A 71 10.87 -32.79 28.37
N THR A 72 10.87 -31.47 28.13
CA THR A 72 11.96 -30.58 28.54
C THR A 72 11.75 -30.07 29.98
N PRO A 73 12.55 -30.52 30.98
CA PRO A 73 12.33 -30.15 32.38
C PRO A 73 12.73 -28.71 32.69
N ASP A 74 13.74 -28.16 32.01
CA ASP A 74 14.26 -26.81 32.27
C ASP A 74 13.32 -25.71 31.74
N PRO A 75 12.83 -24.80 32.61
CA PRO A 75 11.92 -23.73 32.20
C PRO A 75 12.58 -22.71 31.26
N THR A 76 13.89 -22.46 31.41
CA THR A 76 14.60 -21.49 30.57
C THR A 76 14.70 -22.01 29.13
N ARG A 77 15.01 -23.30 28.97
CA ARG A 77 15.05 -23.98 27.67
C ARG A 77 13.68 -24.05 27.01
N ARG A 78 12.61 -24.26 27.78
CA ARG A 78 11.22 -24.21 27.28
C ARG A 78 10.87 -22.82 26.73
N ALA A 79 11.18 -21.77 27.48
CA ALA A 79 10.95 -20.39 27.02
C ALA A 79 11.73 -20.08 25.72
N ALA A 80 12.99 -20.51 25.65
CA ALA A 80 13.81 -20.34 24.44
C ALA A 80 13.23 -21.07 23.21
N MET A 81 12.69 -22.28 23.39
CA MET A 81 12.04 -23.03 22.30
C MET A 81 10.77 -22.36 21.80
N ILE A 82 9.95 -21.80 22.70
CA ILE A 82 8.73 -21.07 22.33
C ILE A 82 9.10 -19.81 21.54
N HIS A 83 10.04 -19.01 22.05
CA HIS A 83 10.49 -17.79 21.38
C HIS A 83 11.10 -18.08 20.00
N ALA A 84 11.92 -19.13 19.88
CA ALA A 84 12.49 -19.55 18.59
C ALA A 84 11.40 -19.97 17.60
N ARG A 85 10.29 -20.56 18.07
CA ARG A 85 9.16 -20.94 17.22
C ARG A 85 8.36 -19.74 16.76
N GLU A 86 8.14 -18.77 17.64
CA GLU A 86 7.44 -17.53 17.31
C GLU A 86 8.21 -16.72 16.28
N SER A 87 9.53 -16.55 16.45
CA SER A 87 10.37 -15.86 15.47
C SER A 87 10.41 -16.59 14.11
N ALA A 88 10.43 -17.92 14.11
CA ALA A 88 10.31 -18.72 12.88
C ALA A 88 8.95 -18.53 12.19
N ARG A 89 7.84 -18.39 12.95
CA ARG A 89 6.51 -18.12 12.38
C ARG A 89 6.41 -16.71 11.77
N VAL A 90 7.02 -15.70 12.42
CA VAL A 90 7.04 -14.33 11.90
C VAL A 90 7.83 -14.26 10.59
N THR A 91 9.04 -14.84 10.57
CA THR A 91 9.88 -14.87 9.36
C THR A 91 9.23 -15.65 8.21
N ALA A 92 8.54 -16.77 8.50
CA ALA A 92 7.78 -17.50 7.49
C ALA A 92 6.66 -16.64 6.86
N ARG A 93 5.93 -15.86 7.66
CA ARG A 93 4.88 -14.95 7.15
C ARG A 93 5.45 -13.82 6.29
N GLU A 94 6.61 -13.29 6.66
CA GLU A 94 7.30 -12.27 5.86
C GLU A 94 7.72 -12.82 4.50
N ILE A 95 8.32 -14.02 4.46
CA ILE A 95 8.70 -14.70 3.22
C ILE A 95 7.46 -14.98 2.35
N GLU A 96 6.36 -15.46 2.94
CA GLU A 96 5.11 -15.70 2.21
C GLU A 96 4.55 -14.40 1.62
N ALA A 97 4.57 -13.30 2.39
CA ALA A 97 4.14 -12.00 1.90
C ALA A 97 5.03 -11.48 0.75
N GLU A 98 6.34 -11.71 0.80
CA GLU A 98 7.26 -11.38 -0.29
C GLU A 98 7.02 -12.23 -1.54
N GLN A 99 6.81 -13.54 -1.38
CA GLN A 99 6.44 -14.43 -2.48
C GLN A 99 5.09 -14.04 -3.10
N ALA A 100 4.11 -13.66 -2.28
CA ALA A 100 2.82 -13.15 -2.76
C ALA A 100 3.00 -11.83 -3.55
N LYS A 101 3.91 -10.95 -3.13
CA LYS A 101 4.26 -9.74 -3.88
C LYS A 101 4.96 -10.07 -5.20
N ALA A 102 5.92 -10.99 -5.20
CA ALA A 102 6.64 -11.42 -6.39
C ALA A 102 5.70 -12.05 -7.43
N THR A 103 4.83 -12.96 -7.00
CA THR A 103 3.83 -13.59 -7.90
C THR A 103 2.81 -12.58 -8.44
N ARG A 104 2.43 -11.56 -7.66
CA ARG A 104 1.60 -10.44 -8.15
C ARG A 104 2.34 -9.59 -9.18
N GLN A 105 3.63 -9.30 -8.98
CA GLN A 105 4.46 -8.57 -9.94
C GLN A 105 4.61 -9.35 -11.25
N GLU A 106 4.89 -10.65 -11.18
CA GLU A 106 4.99 -11.51 -12.37
C GLU A 106 3.68 -11.55 -13.16
N LYS A 107 2.54 -11.70 -12.47
CA LYS A 107 1.22 -11.62 -13.11
C LYS A 107 0.97 -10.27 -13.77
N ARG A 108 1.39 -9.16 -13.15
CA ARG A 108 1.29 -7.81 -13.74
C ARG A 108 2.13 -7.68 -15.01
N GLY A 109 3.36 -8.21 -15.01
CA GLY A 109 4.20 -8.26 -16.20
C GLY A 109 3.53 -9.00 -17.36
N ARG A 110 3.06 -10.23 -17.11
CA ARG A 110 2.37 -11.05 -18.13
C ARG A 110 1.11 -10.39 -18.68
N ALA A 111 0.35 -9.69 -17.85
CA ALA A 111 -0.84 -8.96 -18.30
C ALA A 111 -0.49 -7.75 -19.18
N GLY A 112 0.59 -7.04 -18.83
CA GLY A 112 1.13 -5.96 -19.66
C GLY A 112 1.59 -6.45 -21.02
N ASP A 113 2.31 -7.57 -21.06
CA ASP A 113 2.78 -8.19 -22.31
C ASP A 113 1.63 -8.69 -23.18
N ALA A 114 0.60 -9.30 -22.56
CA ALA A 114 -0.59 -9.75 -23.28
C ALA A 114 -1.40 -8.58 -23.86
N ALA A 115 -1.56 -7.48 -23.11
CA ALA A 115 -2.21 -6.27 -23.60
C ALA A 115 -1.41 -5.61 -24.73
N GLY A 116 -0.08 -5.56 -24.58
CA GLY A 116 0.84 -5.09 -25.63
C GLY A 116 0.74 -5.94 -26.90
N ALA A 117 0.74 -7.27 -26.77
CA ALA A 117 0.60 -8.19 -27.89
C ALA A 117 -0.78 -8.08 -28.58
N ALA A 118 -1.86 -7.92 -27.81
CA ALA A 118 -3.20 -7.71 -28.35
C ALA A 118 -3.29 -6.37 -29.11
N ALA A 119 -2.70 -5.30 -28.58
CA ALA A 119 -2.62 -4.02 -29.26
C ALA A 119 -1.80 -4.12 -30.56
N LEU A 120 -0.69 -4.85 -30.55
CA LEU A 120 0.15 -5.09 -31.73
C LEU A 120 -0.59 -5.92 -32.79
N MET A 121 -1.34 -6.94 -32.37
CA MET A 121 -2.24 -7.71 -33.25
C MET A 121 -3.35 -6.85 -33.87
N LEU A 122 -3.92 -5.88 -33.14
CA LEU A 122 -4.91 -4.95 -33.69
C LEU A 122 -4.28 -3.97 -34.70
N ILE A 123 -3.09 -3.45 -34.40
CA ILE A 123 -2.38 -2.49 -35.26
C ILE A 123 -1.88 -3.15 -36.56
N VAL A 124 -1.33 -4.37 -36.47
CA VAL A 124 -0.73 -5.06 -37.62
C VAL A 124 -1.75 -5.96 -38.33
N GLY A 125 -2.58 -6.67 -37.58
CA GLY A 125 -3.58 -7.59 -38.11
C GLY A 125 -4.82 -6.89 -38.67
N GLY A 126 -5.23 -5.77 -38.07
CA GLY A 126 -6.39 -4.99 -38.52
C GLY A 126 -6.33 -4.57 -39.99
N PRO A 127 -5.24 -3.90 -40.43
CA PRO A 127 -5.06 -3.51 -41.83
C PRO A 127 -4.99 -4.69 -42.80
N LEU A 128 -4.38 -5.82 -42.38
CA LEU A 128 -4.23 -7.00 -43.21
C LEU A 128 -5.58 -7.72 -43.45
N VAL A 129 -6.36 -7.91 -42.39
CA VAL A 129 -7.72 -8.46 -42.49
C VAL A 129 -8.62 -7.54 -43.32
N TRP A 130 -8.47 -6.22 -43.14
CA TRP A 130 -9.22 -5.23 -43.93
C TRP A 130 -8.85 -5.26 -45.42
N ALA A 131 -7.57 -5.40 -45.76
CA ALA A 131 -7.11 -5.53 -47.14
C ALA A 131 -7.68 -6.77 -47.83
N LEU A 132 -7.82 -7.90 -47.11
CA LEU A 132 -8.47 -9.10 -47.63
C LEU A 132 -10.00 -8.97 -47.77
N ALA A 133 -10.66 -8.21 -46.89
CA ALA A 133 -12.12 -8.04 -46.92
C ALA A 133 -12.58 -6.96 -47.92
N ARG A 134 -11.68 -6.05 -48.35
CA ARG A 134 -11.95 -4.93 -49.24
C ARG A 134 -12.73 -5.24 -50.53
N PRO A 135 -12.51 -6.37 -51.25
CA PRO A 135 -13.26 -6.64 -52.49
C PRO A 135 -14.72 -7.08 -52.24
N LEU A 136 -15.09 -7.46 -51.02
CA LEU A 136 -16.46 -7.89 -50.70
C LEU A 136 -17.35 -6.78 -50.12
N ILE A 137 -16.78 -5.62 -49.79
CA ILE A 137 -17.48 -4.54 -49.11
C ILE A 137 -17.67 -3.39 -50.10
N GLU A 138 -18.94 -3.03 -50.37
CA GLU A 138 -19.26 -1.88 -51.20
C GLU A 138 -18.61 -0.60 -50.65
N PRO A 139 -18.11 0.30 -51.52
CA PRO A 139 -17.25 1.43 -51.14
C PRO A 139 -17.88 2.38 -50.10
N GLY A 140 -19.20 2.42 -49.98
CA GLY A 140 -19.90 3.24 -48.97
C GLY A 140 -19.77 2.71 -47.53
N ILE A 141 -19.68 1.39 -47.33
CA ILE A 141 -19.65 0.79 -45.99
C ILE A 141 -18.22 0.85 -45.40
N GLY A 142 -17.20 0.79 -46.26
CA GLY A 142 -15.80 0.87 -45.83
C GLY A 142 -15.44 2.18 -45.14
N LEU A 143 -16.06 3.30 -45.55
CA LEU A 143 -15.82 4.62 -44.96
C LEU A 143 -16.42 4.74 -43.54
N LEU A 144 -17.63 4.20 -43.32
CA LEU A 144 -18.26 4.21 -42.00
C LEU A 144 -17.48 3.37 -40.98
N ILE A 145 -16.98 2.20 -41.39
CA ILE A 145 -16.16 1.35 -40.52
C ILE A 145 -14.81 2.03 -40.20
N GLY A 146 -14.19 2.68 -41.18
CA GLY A 146 -12.95 3.44 -40.97
C GLY A 146 -13.12 4.61 -39.99
N VAL A 147 -14.19 5.41 -40.16
CA VAL A 147 -14.52 6.51 -39.25
C VAL A 147 -14.85 6.00 -37.85
N TRP A 148 -15.58 4.89 -37.74
CA TRP A 148 -15.88 4.25 -36.45
C TRP A 148 -14.61 3.75 -35.75
N TRP A 149 -13.66 3.16 -36.48
CA TRP A 149 -12.37 2.74 -35.93
C TRP A 149 -11.52 3.91 -35.44
N ILE A 150 -11.49 5.03 -36.19
CA ILE A 150 -10.77 6.25 -35.76
C ILE A 150 -11.45 6.85 -34.52
N ALA A 151 -12.78 6.91 -34.49
CA ALA A 151 -13.52 7.38 -33.33
C ALA A 151 -13.27 6.48 -32.10
N ALA A 152 -13.25 5.15 -32.29
CA ALA A 152 -12.92 4.19 -31.24
C ALA A 152 -11.47 4.34 -30.75
N LEU A 153 -10.52 4.68 -31.62
CA LEU A 153 -9.12 4.96 -31.24
C LEU A 153 -8.98 6.27 -30.44
N ILE A 154 -9.76 7.30 -30.77
CA ILE A 154 -9.76 8.59 -30.06
C ILE A 154 -10.48 8.47 -28.71
N HIS A 155 -11.54 7.67 -28.62
CA HIS A 155 -12.31 7.45 -27.39
C HIS A 155 -11.84 6.26 -26.56
N ALA A 156 -10.89 5.45 -27.07
CA ALA A 156 -10.25 4.42 -26.28
C ALA A 156 -9.54 5.12 -25.11
N PRO A 157 -9.97 4.89 -23.86
CA PRO A 157 -9.37 5.54 -22.71
C PRO A 157 -7.89 5.19 -22.71
N ALA A 158 -7.02 6.20 -22.75
CA ALA A 158 -5.58 6.02 -22.74
C ALA A 158 -5.23 5.03 -21.60
N PRO A 159 -4.58 3.89 -21.91
CA PRO A 159 -4.47 2.75 -20.99
C PRO A 159 -3.72 3.07 -19.69
N GLY A 160 -3.17 4.27 -19.53
CA GLY A 160 -2.43 4.69 -18.35
C GLY A 160 -3.24 5.33 -17.22
N LYS A 161 -4.47 5.85 -17.46
CA LYS A 161 -5.14 6.68 -16.43
C LYS A 161 -6.22 5.97 -15.62
N LYS A 162 -7.15 5.26 -16.27
CA LYS A 162 -8.27 4.60 -15.56
C LYS A 162 -7.89 3.31 -14.83
N ALA A 163 -6.93 2.53 -15.35
CA ALA A 163 -6.50 1.28 -14.72
C ALA A 163 -5.71 1.49 -13.41
N VAL A 164 -5.32 2.72 -13.10
CA VAL A 164 -4.71 3.10 -11.82
C VAL A 164 -5.79 3.56 -10.83
N GLU A 165 -6.78 4.33 -11.28
CA GLU A 165 -7.88 4.84 -10.43
C GLU A 165 -8.88 3.73 -10.02
N GLU A 166 -9.39 2.91 -10.95
CA GLU A 166 -10.34 1.83 -10.59
C GLU A 166 -9.68 0.71 -9.75
N LYS A 167 -8.34 0.63 -9.77
CA LYS A 167 -7.57 -0.43 -9.11
C LYS A 167 -7.06 -0.04 -7.73
N GLU A 168 -7.02 1.26 -7.41
CA GLU A 168 -6.91 1.74 -6.02
C GLU A 168 -8.23 1.49 -5.26
N GLU A 169 -9.38 1.61 -5.92
CA GLU A 169 -10.69 1.38 -5.27
C GLU A 169 -10.95 -0.11 -4.96
N GLU A 170 -10.64 -1.05 -5.86
CA GLU A 170 -10.79 -2.50 -5.59
C GLU A 170 -9.79 -3.05 -4.55
N ALA A 171 -8.61 -2.44 -4.44
CA ALA A 171 -7.61 -2.81 -3.44
C ALA A 171 -7.96 -2.29 -2.03
N GLU A 172 -8.72 -1.18 -1.94
CA GLU A 172 -9.23 -0.68 -0.67
C GLU A 172 -10.46 -1.46 -0.18
N GLN A 173 -11.30 -1.99 -1.08
CA GLN A 173 -12.50 -2.77 -0.69
C GLN A 173 -12.18 -4.16 -0.14
N ASN A 174 -11.18 -4.87 -0.69
CA ASN A 174 -10.84 -6.24 -0.22
C ASN A 174 -10.07 -6.30 1.11
N VAL A 175 -9.69 -5.17 1.71
CA VAL A 175 -9.00 -5.13 3.02
C VAL A 175 -9.97 -4.82 4.17
N ALA A 176 -11.26 -4.57 3.86
CA ALA A 176 -12.27 -4.21 4.86
C ALA A 176 -13.18 -5.38 5.31
N GLU A 177 -13.14 -6.54 4.65
CA GLU A 177 -14.15 -7.60 4.87
C GLU A 177 -13.67 -8.83 5.66
N ASP A 178 -12.41 -8.90 6.09
CA ASP A 178 -11.86 -10.03 6.86
C ASP A 178 -11.47 -9.65 8.31
N VAL A 179 -12.32 -8.86 8.98
CA VAL A 179 -12.20 -8.57 10.43
C VAL A 179 -13.59 -8.40 11.04
N SER A 180 -14.44 -9.44 11.02
CA SER A 180 -15.66 -9.40 11.83
C SER A 180 -16.28 -10.77 12.11
N GLU A 181 -15.58 -11.64 12.85
CA GLU A 181 -16.24 -12.70 13.62
C GLU A 181 -15.37 -13.17 14.80
N GLN A 182 -15.11 -12.25 15.74
CA GLN A 182 -14.65 -12.63 17.07
C GLN A 182 -15.87 -12.57 18.02
N PRO A 183 -16.29 -13.69 18.62
CA PRO A 183 -17.48 -13.74 19.46
C PRO A 183 -17.31 -12.82 20.69
N PRO A 184 -18.41 -12.19 21.16
CA PRO A 184 -18.35 -11.25 22.27
C PRO A 184 -17.87 -11.95 23.56
N PRO A 185 -16.96 -11.35 24.33
CA PRO A 185 -16.57 -11.88 25.62
C PRO A 185 -17.75 -11.87 26.59
N THR A 186 -17.96 -13.01 27.26
CA THR A 186 -18.98 -13.25 28.26
C THR A 186 -18.85 -12.28 29.44
N PRO A 187 -19.94 -11.65 29.91
CA PRO A 187 -19.89 -10.70 31.00
C PRO A 187 -20.02 -11.43 32.34
N ASP A 188 -18.90 -11.91 32.91
CA ASP A 188 -18.86 -12.35 34.31
C ASP A 188 -17.42 -12.39 34.82
N GLN A 189 -16.82 -11.22 35.04
CA GLN A 189 -15.71 -11.05 35.97
C GLN A 189 -15.60 -9.57 36.39
N ALA A 190 -16.47 -9.21 37.33
CA ALA A 190 -16.28 -8.03 38.17
C ALA A 190 -15.13 -8.33 39.16
N SER A 191 -13.91 -7.98 38.78
CA SER A 191 -12.80 -7.80 39.72
C SER A 191 -12.33 -6.36 39.62
N ALA A 192 -12.70 -5.61 40.66
CA ALA A 192 -12.26 -4.26 40.92
C ALA A 192 -10.81 -4.29 41.41
N GLU A 193 -9.86 -4.23 40.48
CA GLU A 193 -8.48 -3.89 40.80
C GLU A 193 -8.01 -2.77 39.87
N ALA A 194 -7.36 -1.78 40.49
CA ALA A 194 -6.85 -0.54 39.94
C ALA A 194 -6.55 -0.58 38.43
N ARG A 195 -7.46 0.00 37.64
CA ARG A 195 -7.18 0.41 36.26
C ARG A 195 -6.10 1.49 36.30
N GLY A 196 -4.84 1.07 36.22
CA GLY A 196 -3.84 1.94 35.61
C GLY A 196 -4.41 2.37 34.26
N GLU A 197 -4.48 3.68 34.05
CA GLU A 197 -4.81 4.27 32.76
C GLU A 197 -3.80 3.73 31.75
N THR A 198 -4.12 2.59 31.14
CA THR A 198 -3.42 2.10 29.97
C THR A 198 -3.69 3.13 28.91
N SER A 199 -2.72 4.05 28.77
CA SER A 199 -2.68 5.12 27.80
C SER A 199 -3.17 4.57 26.47
N ALA A 200 -4.45 4.83 26.17
CA ALA A 200 -5.08 4.36 24.95
C ALA A 200 -4.24 4.95 23.82
N ALA A 201 -3.66 4.07 23.01
CA ALA A 201 -2.78 4.44 21.91
C ALA A 201 -3.44 5.56 21.12
N THR A 202 -2.94 6.78 21.30
CA THR A 202 -3.69 7.96 20.93
C THR A 202 -3.61 8.07 19.42
N SER A 203 -4.76 7.91 18.76
CA SER A 203 -4.88 8.19 17.33
C SER A 203 -4.32 9.59 17.04
N PRO A 204 -3.63 9.79 15.90
CA PRO A 204 -3.07 11.08 15.56
C PRO A 204 -4.18 12.14 15.50
N THR A 205 -3.88 13.29 16.09
CA THR A 205 -4.79 14.44 16.10
C THR A 205 -4.53 15.36 14.91
N PRO A 206 -5.46 16.26 14.54
CA PRO A 206 -5.21 17.27 13.52
C PRO A 206 -3.99 18.16 13.83
N ALA A 207 -3.70 18.41 15.11
CA ALA A 207 -2.53 19.16 15.54
C ALA A 207 -1.21 18.43 15.22
N ASP A 208 -1.18 17.10 15.37
CA ASP A 208 -0.03 16.27 15.04
C ASP A 208 0.24 16.28 13.53
N ALA A 209 -0.83 16.19 12.71
CA ALA A 209 -0.72 16.30 11.26
C ALA A 209 -0.18 17.67 10.83
N ARG A 210 -0.71 18.77 11.42
CA ARG A 210 -0.22 20.13 11.17
C ARG A 210 1.26 20.29 11.54
N ARG A 211 1.67 19.76 12.69
CA ARG A 211 3.05 19.77 13.16
C ARG A 211 3.98 18.98 12.24
N ALA A 212 3.54 17.80 11.77
CA ALA A 212 4.31 16.99 10.84
C ALA A 212 4.56 17.74 9.51
N VAL A 213 3.55 18.43 8.97
CA VAL A 213 3.71 19.25 7.76
C VAL A 213 4.67 20.41 8.00
N ALA A 214 4.53 21.14 9.10
CA ALA A 214 5.41 22.28 9.42
C ALA A 214 6.88 21.84 9.57
N LEU A 215 7.14 20.69 10.20
CA LEU A 215 8.49 20.14 10.36
C LEU A 215 9.09 19.68 9.03
N LEU A 216 8.32 18.99 8.19
CA LEU A 216 8.78 18.53 6.87
C LEU A 216 8.98 19.68 5.88
N GLY A 217 8.16 20.74 5.99
CA GLY A 217 8.23 21.92 5.15
C GLY A 217 9.16 23.02 5.67
N ALA A 218 9.84 22.83 6.80
CA ALA A 218 10.68 23.86 7.43
C ALA A 218 11.81 24.38 6.52
N ALA A 219 12.24 23.59 5.53
CA ALA A 219 13.23 23.97 4.53
C ALA A 219 12.65 24.80 3.36
N GLY A 220 11.36 25.18 3.40
CA GLY A 220 10.67 25.86 2.31
C GLY A 220 10.34 24.94 1.13
N THR A 221 10.39 23.63 1.33
CA THR A 221 10.14 22.62 0.29
C THR A 221 8.68 22.18 0.27
N HIS A 222 8.21 21.79 -0.92
CA HIS A 222 6.96 21.06 -1.07
C HIS A 222 6.97 19.76 -0.25
N VAL A 223 5.83 19.39 0.32
CA VAL A 223 5.73 18.21 1.19
C VAL A 223 4.87 17.15 0.51
N ALA A 224 5.43 15.97 0.25
CA ALA A 224 4.66 14.85 -0.28
C ALA A 224 3.72 14.28 0.80
N LEU A 225 2.49 13.93 0.42
CA LEU A 225 1.51 13.35 1.35
C LEU A 225 2.01 12.03 1.98
N THR A 226 2.79 11.26 1.22
CA THR A 226 3.44 10.02 1.68
C THR A 226 4.45 10.28 2.81
N ALA A 227 5.20 11.39 2.75
CA ALA A 227 6.15 11.77 3.80
C ALA A 227 5.44 12.13 5.12
N VAL A 228 4.32 12.88 5.03
CA VAL A 228 3.46 13.18 6.19
C VAL A 228 2.92 11.89 6.80
N THR A 229 2.46 10.97 5.94
CA THR A 229 1.91 9.67 6.37
C THR A 229 2.98 8.83 7.08
N ALA A 230 4.19 8.78 6.54
CA ALA A 230 5.32 8.08 7.14
C ALA A 230 5.71 8.67 8.49
N ARG A 231 5.71 10.01 8.61
CA ARG A 231 6.01 10.71 9.86
C ARG A 231 4.97 10.40 10.94
N LEU A 232 3.67 10.55 10.63
CA LEU A 232 2.59 10.24 11.56
C LEU A 232 2.61 8.78 12.00
N ALA A 233 2.97 7.86 11.10
CA ALA A 233 3.06 6.45 11.47
C ALA A 233 4.28 6.11 12.33
N ALA A 234 5.34 6.91 12.28
CA ALA A 234 6.48 6.77 13.18
C ALA A 234 6.13 7.30 14.59
N ASP A 235 5.39 8.41 14.66
CA ASP A 235 4.96 9.00 15.92
C ASP A 235 3.78 8.21 16.55
N HIS A 236 2.95 7.53 15.73
CA HIS A 236 1.80 6.73 16.15
C HIS A 236 1.84 5.30 15.55
N PRO A 237 2.65 4.38 16.10
CA PRO A 237 2.91 3.05 15.49
C PRO A 237 1.69 2.13 15.45
N LEU A 238 0.70 2.35 16.32
CA LEU A 238 -0.53 1.56 16.37
C LEU A 238 -1.63 2.09 15.45
N TRP A 239 -1.40 3.23 14.78
CA TRP A 239 -2.36 3.81 13.86
C TRP A 239 -2.25 3.21 12.46
N LYS A 240 -3.39 2.79 11.88
CA LYS A 240 -3.45 2.23 10.53
C LYS A 240 -3.17 3.32 9.50
N ARG A 241 -2.07 3.15 8.75
CA ARG A 241 -1.66 4.06 7.67
C ARG A 241 -2.74 4.12 6.59
N SER A 242 -3.42 5.26 6.45
CA SER A 242 -4.39 5.50 5.38
C SER A 242 -4.24 6.91 4.84
N GLY A 243 -4.04 7.04 3.52
CA GLY A 243 -3.95 8.35 2.87
C GLY A 243 -5.25 9.16 2.99
N LYS A 244 -6.41 8.50 3.01
CA LYS A 244 -7.71 9.13 3.27
C LYS A 244 -7.78 9.71 4.68
N ALA A 245 -7.31 8.98 5.68
CA ALA A 245 -7.28 9.46 7.06
C ALA A 245 -6.32 10.66 7.23
N VAL A 246 -5.14 10.64 6.61
CA VAL A 246 -4.23 11.80 6.60
C VAL A 246 -4.89 13.02 5.95
N ARG A 247 -5.54 12.85 4.80
CA ARG A 247 -6.26 13.94 4.13
C ARG A 247 -7.35 14.54 5.01
N GLY A 248 -8.10 13.71 5.74
CA GLY A 248 -9.10 14.17 6.72
C GLY A 248 -8.48 15.00 7.84
N LEU A 249 -7.40 14.51 8.46
CA LEU A 249 -6.67 15.22 9.51
C LEU A 249 -6.09 16.56 9.02
N LEU A 250 -5.54 16.59 7.81
CA LEU A 250 -5.00 17.82 7.22
C LEU A 250 -6.11 18.82 6.90
N HIS A 251 -7.24 18.36 6.38
CA HIS A 251 -8.41 19.20 6.14
C HIS A 251 -8.96 19.80 7.44
N GLU A 252 -9.11 19.00 8.50
CA GLU A 252 -9.50 19.48 9.83
C GLU A 252 -8.50 20.47 10.43
N ALA A 253 -7.21 20.30 10.13
CA ALA A 253 -6.16 21.23 10.50
C ALA A 253 -6.10 22.51 9.64
N GLY A 254 -6.94 22.62 8.60
CA GLY A 254 -6.95 23.75 7.66
C GLY A 254 -5.76 23.76 6.69
N VAL A 255 -5.12 22.62 6.44
CA VAL A 255 -4.00 22.47 5.50
C VAL A 255 -4.53 21.89 4.17
N GLU A 256 -4.41 22.67 3.09
CA GLU A 256 -4.87 22.24 1.77
C GLU A 256 -3.93 21.20 1.14
N VAL A 257 -4.50 20.13 0.59
CA VAL A 257 -3.75 19.10 -0.15
C VAL A 257 -4.04 19.26 -1.63
N ARG A 258 -3.00 19.49 -2.44
CA ARG A 258 -3.12 19.70 -3.89
C ARG A 258 -2.62 18.49 -4.67
N GLY A 259 -3.23 18.26 -5.83
CA GLY A 259 -2.72 17.30 -6.81
C GLY A 259 -1.54 17.89 -7.60
N GLY A 260 -0.59 17.04 -7.98
CA GLY A 260 0.46 17.41 -8.93
C GLY A 260 1.61 18.27 -8.38
N VAL A 261 1.83 18.23 -7.07
CA VAL A 261 2.96 18.93 -6.43
C VAL A 261 4.26 18.20 -6.79
N ARG A 262 5.27 18.94 -7.27
CA ARG A 262 6.57 18.35 -7.65
C ARG A 262 7.46 18.22 -6.43
N VAL A 263 7.73 16.98 -6.03
CA VAL A 263 8.69 16.63 -4.98
C VAL A 263 9.77 15.77 -5.62
N GLU A 264 11.03 16.19 -5.52
CA GLU A 264 12.18 15.48 -6.13
C GLU A 264 12.01 15.20 -7.64
N GLY A 265 11.37 16.13 -8.35
CA GLY A 265 11.13 16.00 -9.80
C GLY A 265 9.95 15.11 -10.19
N VAL A 266 9.27 14.45 -9.24
CA VAL A 266 8.09 13.63 -9.48
C VAL A 266 6.82 14.39 -9.05
N SER A 267 5.80 14.35 -9.90
CA SER A 267 4.50 14.95 -9.63
C SER A 267 3.66 14.01 -8.76
N VAL A 268 3.43 14.38 -7.50
CA VAL A 268 2.69 13.59 -6.50
C VAL A 268 1.64 14.43 -5.78
N PRO A 269 0.59 13.83 -5.19
CA PRO A 269 -0.28 14.55 -4.26
C PRO A 269 0.52 15.02 -3.03
N GLY A 270 0.37 16.29 -2.67
CA GLY A 270 1.17 16.89 -1.62
C GLY A 270 0.65 18.25 -1.17
N ILE A 271 1.43 18.93 -0.33
CA ILE A 271 1.16 20.28 0.17
C ILE A 271 2.14 21.24 -0.52
N HIS A 272 1.63 22.34 -1.07
CA HIS A 272 2.46 23.37 -1.68
C HIS A 272 3.23 24.12 -0.58
N HIS A 273 4.39 24.70 -0.91
CA HIS A 273 5.21 25.38 0.09
C HIS A 273 4.49 26.59 0.73
N ASP A 274 3.66 27.30 -0.05
CA ASP A 274 2.83 28.41 0.42
C ASP A 274 1.71 27.97 1.39
N ASP A 275 1.31 26.70 1.34
CA ASP A 275 0.24 26.15 2.18
C ASP A 275 0.82 25.49 3.46
N VAL A 276 2.14 25.50 3.65
CA VAL A 276 2.78 24.97 4.85
C VAL A 276 2.52 25.92 6.02
N PRO A 277 1.85 25.45 7.08
CA PRO A 277 1.59 26.30 8.24
C PRO A 277 2.93 26.68 8.91
N PRO A 278 3.07 27.94 9.37
CA PRO A 278 4.26 28.32 10.13
C PRO A 278 4.36 27.44 11.38
N LEU A 279 5.59 27.12 11.78
CA LEU A 279 5.84 26.44 13.04
C LEU A 279 5.19 27.26 14.17
N PRO A 280 4.47 26.61 15.12
CA PRO A 280 3.98 27.33 16.27
C PRO A 280 5.18 27.97 16.94
N SER A 281 5.12 29.30 17.12
CA SER A 281 6.16 30.01 17.87
C SER A 281 6.36 29.26 19.19
N PRO A 282 7.60 28.95 19.59
CA PRO A 282 7.83 28.41 20.92
C PRO A 282 7.10 29.35 21.88
N SER A 283 6.13 28.83 22.64
CA SER A 283 5.38 29.67 23.55
C SER A 283 6.39 30.33 24.49
N ASP A 284 6.48 31.66 24.47
CA ASP A 284 7.34 32.45 25.38
C ASP A 284 6.97 32.26 26.87
N SER A 285 5.96 31.44 27.14
CA SER A 285 5.75 30.80 28.44
C SER A 285 6.99 30.00 28.79
N ALA A 286 7.95 30.66 29.46
CA ALA A 286 9.00 30.01 30.22
C ALA A 286 8.35 28.82 30.95
N PRO A 287 8.92 27.61 30.86
CA PRO A 287 8.31 26.42 31.44
C PRO A 287 7.96 26.74 32.87
N ASP A 288 6.67 26.70 33.20
CA ASP A 288 6.20 26.97 34.55
C ASP A 288 7.05 26.10 35.46
N ARG A 289 7.75 26.73 36.40
CA ARG A 289 8.55 26.01 37.40
C ARG A 289 7.57 25.22 38.24
N VAL A 290 7.22 24.02 37.79
CA VAL A 290 6.47 23.04 38.55
C VAL A 290 7.42 22.53 39.62
N VAL A 291 7.56 23.33 40.68
CA VAL A 291 8.15 22.89 41.93
C VAL A 291 7.11 21.99 42.57
N VAL A 292 7.23 20.68 42.35
CA VAL A 292 6.45 19.69 43.10
C VAL A 292 6.81 19.87 44.57
N ALA A 293 5.80 20.15 45.41
CA ALA A 293 5.96 20.39 46.84
C ALA A 293 6.79 19.25 47.48
N GLY A 294 8.00 19.59 47.94
CA GLY A 294 8.91 18.65 48.60
C GLY A 294 10.23 18.38 47.87
N GLN A 295 10.37 18.76 46.60
CA GLN A 295 11.69 18.80 45.95
C GLN A 295 12.28 20.20 46.11
N SER A 296 13.33 20.30 46.92
CA SER A 296 14.18 21.49 46.96
C SER A 296 14.67 21.77 45.55
N ASN A 297 14.38 22.98 45.07
CA ASN A 297 14.78 23.49 43.77
C ASN A 297 16.27 23.15 43.53
N ASN A 298 16.54 22.16 42.69
CA ASN A 298 17.88 21.84 42.23
C ASN A 298 18.28 22.90 41.18
N ASN A 299 18.37 24.15 41.63
CA ASN A 299 19.15 25.19 40.99
C ASN A 299 20.61 24.77 41.12
N ASN A 300 21.02 23.74 40.39
CA ASN A 300 22.42 23.46 40.18
C ASN A 300 22.95 24.60 39.32
N ALA A 301 23.53 25.61 39.97
CA ALA A 301 24.15 26.78 39.34
C ALA A 301 25.38 26.41 38.48
N ASN A 302 25.63 25.12 38.27
CA ASN A 302 26.81 24.58 37.62
C ASN A 302 26.67 24.50 36.08
N ASN A 303 25.57 25.00 35.52
CA ASN A 303 25.42 25.19 34.06
C ASN A 303 25.92 26.57 33.59
N GLY A 304 26.42 27.42 34.50
CA GLY A 304 27.35 28.46 34.10
C GLY A 304 28.52 27.77 33.41
N GLN A 305 28.88 28.26 32.22
CA GLN A 305 29.96 27.78 31.37
C GLN A 305 31.31 27.96 32.08
N GLU A 306 31.52 27.24 33.16
CA GLU A 306 32.74 27.22 33.93
C GLU A 306 33.45 25.94 33.52
N TRP A 307 34.56 26.10 32.80
CA TRP A 307 35.50 25.03 32.51
C TRP A 307 35.81 24.31 33.81
N SER A 308 35.13 23.19 34.08
CA SER A 308 35.42 22.41 35.27
C SER A 308 36.81 21.81 35.07
N THR A 309 37.79 22.52 35.60
CA THR A 309 39.17 22.10 35.70
C THR A 309 39.21 21.08 36.83
N ARG A 310 38.51 19.96 36.65
CA ARG A 310 38.55 18.85 37.59
C ARG A 310 39.80 18.05 37.23
N GLU A 311 40.88 18.41 37.91
CA GLU A 311 42.10 17.62 38.13
C GLU A 311 42.52 16.71 36.95
N GLY A 312 43.35 17.24 36.06
CA GLY A 312 44.27 16.45 35.23
C GLY A 312 43.92 16.27 33.75
N PHE A 313 42.68 16.51 33.34
CA PHE A 313 42.25 16.23 31.96
C PHE A 313 41.52 17.41 31.32
N ILE A 314 41.91 17.75 30.08
CA ILE A 314 41.22 18.75 29.25
C ILE A 314 40.33 17.98 28.28
N MET A 315 39.01 18.16 28.39
CA MET A 315 38.07 17.66 27.39
C MET A 315 38.09 18.59 26.18
N ARG A 316 38.45 18.08 25.01
CA ARG A 316 38.43 18.82 23.75
C ARG A 316 37.51 18.10 22.76
N THR A 317 36.71 18.85 22.01
CA THR A 317 35.93 18.28 20.91
C THR A 317 36.88 17.75 19.85
N ASP A 318 36.65 16.52 19.38
CA ASP A 318 37.43 15.89 18.32
C ASP A 318 37.23 16.68 17.01
N PRO A 319 38.30 17.25 16.41
CA PRO A 319 38.17 18.04 15.18
C PRO A 319 37.64 17.25 13.99
N ASP A 320 37.82 15.92 13.99
CA ASP A 320 37.38 15.05 12.89
C ASP A 320 35.95 14.53 13.09
N ASN A 321 35.42 14.62 14.33
CA ASN A 321 34.06 14.18 14.64
C ASN A 321 33.45 14.96 15.82
N PRO A 322 32.58 15.98 15.57
CA PRO A 322 32.03 16.82 16.63
C PRO A 322 31.11 16.09 17.62
N ALA A 323 30.70 14.85 17.33
CA ALA A 323 29.95 14.01 18.26
C ALA A 323 30.84 13.27 19.28
N ARG A 324 32.17 13.41 19.18
CA ARG A 324 33.15 12.80 20.09
C ARG A 324 33.91 13.85 20.90
N THR A 325 34.10 13.55 22.18
CA THR A 325 34.94 14.35 23.09
C THR A 325 36.19 13.53 23.41
N ILE A 326 37.36 14.09 23.10
CA ILE A 326 38.65 13.48 23.44
C ILE A 326 39.17 14.05 24.77
N ILE A 327 39.79 13.18 25.56
CA ILE A 327 40.41 13.51 26.84
C ILE A 327 41.90 13.73 26.57
N VAL A 328 42.36 14.97 26.65
CA VAL A 328 43.78 15.33 26.47
C VAL A 328 44.43 15.46 27.84
N SER A 329 45.43 14.64 28.12
CA SER A 329 46.28 14.78 29.30
C SER A 329 47.19 16.00 29.15
N ARG A 330 47.37 16.76 30.24
CA ARG A 330 48.09 18.05 30.24
C ARG A 330 49.59 17.94 29.92
N THR A 331 50.13 16.73 29.80
CA THR A 331 51.57 16.46 29.77
C THR A 331 52.29 16.81 28.46
N ASN A 332 51.56 17.17 27.39
CA ASN A 332 52.15 17.38 26.05
C ASN A 332 52.00 18.80 25.49
N ALA A 333 51.68 19.80 26.32
CA ALA A 333 51.67 21.20 25.88
C ALA A 333 52.99 21.90 26.25
N ALA A 334 54.02 21.65 25.43
CA ALA A 334 55.23 22.47 25.34
C ALA A 334 55.51 22.74 23.86
#